data_AF-A0A561BZZ5-F1
#
_entry.id   AF-A0A561BZZ5-F1
#
_cell.length_a   1.000
_cell.length_b   1.000
_cell.length_c   1.000
_cell.angle_alpha   90.00
_cell.angle_beta   90.00
_cell.angle_gamma   90.00
#
_symmetry.space_group_name_H-M   'P 1'
#
loop_
_entity.id
_entity.type
_entity.pdbx_description
1 polymer ?
#
loop_
_entity_poly.entity_id
_entity_poly.type
_entity_poly.pdbx_seq_one_letter_code
_entity_poly.pdbx_strand_id
1 'polypeptide(L)'
;MSTPSSLHSGRFVARFAHQLSVHAGVPVAARRLPGSDRSTPIWQLTWRDGPSVALMRYRVAGLRSSVAGVVVEDLHWQRTVSSTAFAMELLRNLRSGTAAPGEHLTTETVMRSLDRVDHPERGPLAEVALAQQLAAVCEHRQDAMVRYLELYGTPGLASAGVRGALAIDASAVVVDPGAGPETTVTVATG
;
A
#
# COMPACT_ATOMS: atom_id res chain seq x y z
N MET A 1 -5.20 -44.12 -11.02
CA MET A 1 -4.83 -42.92 -11.80
C MET A 1 -5.29 -41.71 -11.03
N SER A 2 -4.37 -41.00 -10.37
CA SER A 2 -4.70 -39.79 -9.61
C SER A 2 -4.44 -38.59 -10.52
N THR A 3 -5.50 -37.92 -10.96
CA THR A 3 -5.40 -36.59 -11.59
C THR A 3 -4.88 -35.61 -10.54
N PRO A 4 -3.71 -34.97 -10.72
CA PRO A 4 -3.27 -33.93 -9.81
C PRO A 4 -4.19 -32.71 -9.96
N SER A 5 -4.54 -32.15 -8.81
CA SER A 5 -5.36 -30.96 -8.58
C SER A 5 -5.04 -29.82 -9.57
N SER A 6 -5.95 -29.59 -10.53
CA SER A 6 -5.96 -28.37 -11.36
C SER A 6 -6.49 -27.14 -10.60
N LEU A 7 -6.97 -27.36 -9.38
CA LEU A 7 -7.26 -26.31 -8.40
C LEU A 7 -5.93 -25.69 -7.97
N HIS A 8 -5.79 -24.37 -8.10
CA HIS A 8 -4.57 -23.58 -7.79
C HIS A 8 -3.49 -23.49 -8.88
N SER A 9 -3.84 -23.68 -10.15
CA SER A 9 -2.95 -23.26 -11.24
C SER A 9 -2.67 -21.74 -11.12
N GLY A 10 -1.39 -21.35 -11.20
CA GLY A 10 -0.99 -19.95 -11.12
C GLY A 10 -1.68 -19.05 -12.14
N ARG A 11 -2.13 -19.62 -13.27
CA ARG A 11 -2.95 -18.91 -14.26
C ARG A 11 -4.30 -18.46 -13.70
N PHE A 12 -4.99 -19.31 -12.92
CA PHE A 12 -6.29 -18.96 -12.33
C PHE A 12 -6.13 -17.91 -11.24
N VAL A 13 -5.11 -18.05 -10.39
CA VAL A 13 -4.82 -17.08 -9.33
C VAL A 13 -4.42 -15.72 -9.92
N ALA A 14 -3.60 -15.70 -10.98
CA ALA A 14 -3.24 -14.45 -11.67
C ALA A 14 -4.46 -13.76 -12.30
N ARG A 15 -5.38 -14.53 -12.89
CA ARG A 15 -6.64 -13.99 -13.43
C ARG A 15 -7.53 -13.42 -12.32
N PHE A 16 -7.62 -14.11 -11.20
CA PHE A 16 -8.36 -13.64 -10.03
C PHE A 16 -7.77 -12.35 -9.46
N ALA A 17 -6.45 -12.28 -9.31
CA ALA A 17 -5.74 -11.05 -8.90
C ALA A 17 -5.96 -9.89 -9.88
N HIS A 18 -6.00 -10.16 -11.18
CA HIS A 18 -6.33 -9.15 -12.18
C HIS A 18 -7.76 -8.61 -12.01
N GLN A 19 -8.75 -9.50 -11.83
CA GLN A 19 -10.14 -9.07 -11.59
C GLN A 19 -10.27 -8.27 -10.29
N LEU A 20 -9.58 -8.69 -9.23
CA LEU A 20 -9.50 -7.91 -8.00
C LEU A 20 -8.88 -6.53 -8.24
N SER A 21 -7.83 -6.44 -9.06
CA SER A 21 -7.20 -5.15 -9.38
C SER A 21 -8.17 -4.20 -10.08
N VAL A 22 -8.90 -4.71 -11.08
CA VAL A 22 -9.90 -3.93 -11.83
C VAL A 22 -11.04 -3.48 -10.92
N HIS A 23 -11.60 -4.40 -10.12
CA HIS A 23 -12.68 -4.08 -9.19
C HIS A 23 -12.22 -3.11 -8.09
N ALA A 24 -10.96 -3.22 -7.68
CA ALA A 24 -10.44 -2.45 -6.57
C ALA A 24 -9.91 -1.06 -6.95
N GLY A 25 -9.59 -0.84 -8.22
CA GLY A 25 -8.91 0.36 -8.70
C GLY A 25 -7.44 0.45 -8.26
N VAL A 26 -6.86 -0.65 -7.76
CA VAL A 26 -5.46 -0.71 -7.28
C VAL A 26 -4.77 -1.97 -7.77
N PRO A 27 -3.43 -1.97 -7.94
CA PRO A 27 -2.71 -3.17 -8.30
C PRO A 27 -2.79 -4.26 -7.22
N VAL A 28 -3.17 -5.47 -7.63
CA VAL A 28 -3.10 -6.69 -6.83
C VAL A 28 -2.18 -7.69 -7.54
N ALA A 29 -1.05 -8.01 -6.90
CA ALA A 29 -0.11 -9.01 -7.39
C ALA A 29 -0.43 -10.38 -6.78
N ALA A 30 -0.14 -11.45 -7.52
CA ALA A 30 -0.20 -12.82 -7.01
C ALA A 30 1.19 -13.45 -7.04
N ARG A 31 1.61 -14.07 -5.94
CA ARG A 31 2.84 -14.85 -5.87
C ARG A 31 2.61 -16.16 -5.14
N ARG A 32 3.31 -17.22 -5.53
CA ARG A 32 3.37 -18.45 -4.73
C ARG A 32 4.26 -18.20 -3.52
N LEU A 33 3.83 -18.61 -2.32
CA LEU A 33 4.67 -18.52 -1.13
C LEU A 33 5.90 -19.42 -1.25
N PRO A 34 7.10 -18.93 -0.86
CA PRO A 34 8.28 -19.76 -0.79
C PRO A 34 8.05 -20.95 0.15
N GLY A 35 8.51 -22.14 -0.24
CA GLY A 35 8.40 -23.34 0.59
C GLY A 35 7.05 -24.08 0.53
N SER A 36 6.05 -23.57 -0.20
CA SER A 36 4.81 -24.35 -0.43
C SER A 36 5.07 -25.55 -1.34
N ASP A 37 4.49 -26.70 -1.02
CA ASP A 37 4.56 -27.88 -1.88
C ASP A 37 3.98 -27.57 -3.28
N ARG A 38 4.57 -28.18 -4.31
CA ARG A 38 4.10 -28.05 -5.70
C ARG A 38 2.72 -28.66 -5.91
N SER A 39 2.37 -29.68 -5.10
CA SER A 39 1.07 -30.34 -5.19
C SER A 39 -0.07 -29.54 -4.51
N THR A 40 0.29 -28.70 -3.53
CA THR A 40 -0.61 -27.83 -2.76
C THR A 40 -0.01 -26.41 -2.68
N PRO A 41 0.08 -25.70 -3.81
CA PRO A 41 0.72 -24.39 -3.83
C PRO A 41 -0.11 -23.39 -3.03
N ILE A 42 0.55 -22.74 -2.07
CA ILE A 42 -0.06 -21.66 -1.30
C ILE A 42 0.23 -20.35 -2.04
N TRP A 43 -0.83 -19.60 -2.31
CA TRP A 43 -0.75 -18.34 -3.05
C TRP A 43 -0.99 -17.16 -2.12
N GLN A 44 -0.22 -16.11 -2.31
CA GLN A 44 -0.38 -14.83 -1.64
C GLN A 44 -0.79 -13.76 -2.64
N LEU A 45 -1.86 -13.04 -2.33
CA LEU A 45 -2.25 -11.80 -3.01
C LEU A 45 -1.69 -10.60 -2.25
N THR A 46 -1.04 -9.69 -2.95
CA THR A 46 -0.47 -8.46 -2.39
C THR A 46 -1.15 -7.25 -3.01
N TRP A 47 -1.83 -6.46 -2.17
CA TRP A 47 -2.53 -5.24 -2.56
C TRP A 47 -1.66 -4.03 -2.30
N ARG A 48 -1.31 -3.29 -3.36
CA ARG A 48 -0.50 -2.07 -3.23
C ARG A 48 -1.40 -0.87 -3.01
N ASP A 49 -1.21 -0.19 -1.87
CA ASP A 49 -2.09 0.90 -1.43
C ASP A 49 -3.57 0.51 -1.49
N GLY A 50 -3.86 -0.75 -1.11
CA GLY A 50 -5.21 -1.31 -1.18
C GLY A 50 -6.17 -0.69 -0.17
N PRO A 51 -7.46 -1.04 -0.23
CA PRO A 51 -8.46 -0.55 0.70
C PRO A 51 -8.24 -1.11 2.12
N SER A 52 -9.11 -0.75 3.06
CA SER A 52 -9.09 -1.34 4.41
C SER A 52 -9.16 -2.87 4.34
N VAL A 53 -8.64 -3.55 5.36
CA VAL A 53 -8.63 -5.03 5.40
C VAL A 53 -10.05 -5.59 5.31
N ALA A 54 -11.02 -4.94 5.95
CA ALA A 54 -12.42 -5.32 5.87
C ALA A 54 -12.96 -5.23 4.43
N LEU A 55 -12.67 -4.13 3.72
CA LEU A 55 -13.11 -3.96 2.34
C LEU A 55 -12.36 -4.89 1.37
N MET A 56 -11.08 -5.20 1.62
CA MET A 56 -10.35 -6.24 0.88
C MET A 56 -11.08 -7.59 0.99
N ARG A 57 -11.44 -8.01 2.21
CA ARG A 57 -12.18 -9.27 2.45
C ARG A 57 -13.53 -9.28 1.75
N TYR A 58 -14.27 -8.17 1.84
CA TYR A 58 -15.55 -8.02 1.15
C TYR A 58 -15.40 -8.17 -0.38
N ARG A 59 -14.42 -7.49 -0.99
CA ARG A 59 -14.15 -7.56 -2.44
C ARG A 59 -13.75 -8.97 -2.89
N VAL A 60 -12.91 -9.64 -2.10
CA VAL A 60 -12.51 -11.03 -2.34
C VAL A 60 -13.72 -11.96 -2.28
N ALA A 61 -14.56 -11.85 -1.25
CA ALA A 61 -15.76 -12.67 -1.10
C ALA A 61 -16.74 -12.46 -2.26
N GLY A 62 -16.94 -11.21 -2.70
CA GLY A 62 -17.78 -10.87 -3.85
C GLY A 62 -17.30 -11.48 -5.17
N LEU A 63 -16.01 -11.82 -5.28
CA LEU A 63 -15.42 -12.46 -6.45
C LEU A 63 -15.19 -13.97 -6.29
N ARG A 64 -15.57 -14.59 -5.17
CA ARG A 64 -15.23 -16.00 -4.85
C ARG A 64 -15.59 -17.00 -5.96
N SER A 65 -16.64 -16.74 -6.73
CA SER A 65 -17.09 -17.61 -7.83
C SER A 65 -16.74 -17.10 -9.22
N SER A 66 -15.95 -16.03 -9.33
CA SER A 66 -15.61 -15.37 -10.61
C SER A 66 -14.59 -16.14 -11.45
N VAL A 67 -13.77 -16.99 -10.82
CA VAL A 67 -12.76 -17.83 -11.49
C VAL A 67 -12.84 -19.25 -10.95
N ALA A 68 -13.26 -20.19 -11.80
CA ALA A 68 -13.20 -21.62 -11.48
C ALA A 68 -11.75 -22.04 -11.23
N GLY A 69 -11.51 -22.79 -10.15
CA GLY A 69 -10.18 -23.30 -9.80
C GLY A 69 -9.40 -22.48 -8.78
N VAL A 70 -10.01 -21.44 -8.21
CA VAL A 70 -9.46 -20.67 -7.06
C VAL A 70 -10.28 -20.99 -5.82
N VAL A 71 -9.63 -21.53 -4.79
CA VAL A 71 -10.22 -21.65 -3.44
C VAL A 71 -9.79 -20.41 -2.68
N VAL A 72 -10.71 -19.47 -2.50
CA VAL A 72 -10.45 -18.19 -1.82
C VAL A 72 -9.96 -18.40 -0.40
N GLU A 73 -10.43 -19.45 0.27
CA GLU A 73 -10.02 -19.79 1.64
C GLU A 73 -8.53 -20.16 1.76
N ASP A 74 -7.92 -20.65 0.68
CA ASP A 74 -6.52 -21.09 0.64
C ASP A 74 -5.56 -19.96 0.20
N LEU A 75 -6.09 -18.77 -0.06
CA LEU A 75 -5.30 -17.60 -0.45
C LEU A 75 -4.88 -16.80 0.79
N HIS A 76 -3.60 -16.48 0.85
CA HIS A 76 -3.08 -15.49 1.78
C HIS A 76 -3.21 -14.10 1.18
N TRP A 77 -3.38 -13.10 2.02
CA TRP A 77 -3.48 -11.71 1.61
C TRP A 77 -2.45 -10.88 2.35
N GLN A 78 -1.95 -9.86 1.68
CA GLN A 78 -1.10 -8.84 2.26
C GLN A 78 -1.48 -7.50 1.65
N ARG A 79 -1.39 -6.44 2.44
CA ARG A 79 -1.46 -5.06 1.97
C ARG A 79 -0.09 -4.43 2.14
N THR A 80 0.44 -3.85 1.07
CA THR A 80 1.62 -2.99 1.13
C THR A 80 1.19 -1.54 1.13
N VAL A 81 1.87 -0.72 1.92
CA VAL A 81 1.60 0.71 2.07
C VAL A 81 2.80 1.45 1.50
N SER A 82 2.56 2.29 0.50
CA SER A 82 3.59 3.18 -0.03
C SER A 82 3.96 4.26 0.99
N SER A 83 5.18 4.78 0.88
CA SER A 83 5.64 5.92 1.66
C SER A 83 4.72 7.15 1.46
N THR A 84 4.14 7.32 0.28
CA THR A 84 3.14 8.35 0.00
C THR A 84 1.82 8.12 0.74
N ALA A 85 1.29 6.89 0.77
CA ALA A 85 0.07 6.58 1.53
C ALA A 85 0.28 6.80 3.03
N PHE A 86 1.44 6.37 3.55
CA PHE A 86 1.84 6.64 4.93
C PHE A 86 1.91 8.15 5.21
N ALA A 87 2.59 8.93 4.36
CA ALA A 87 2.70 10.38 4.50
C ALA A 87 1.33 11.09 4.44
N MET A 88 0.43 10.65 3.56
CA MET A 88 -0.94 11.20 3.51
C MET A 88 -1.68 10.96 4.82
N GLU A 89 -1.63 9.74 5.35
CA GLU A 89 -2.33 9.40 6.58
C GLU A 89 -1.72 10.11 7.80
N LEU A 90 -0.40 10.26 7.82
CA LEU A 90 0.29 11.06 8.82
C LEU A 90 -0.18 12.53 8.80
N LEU A 91 -0.25 13.15 7.61
CA LEU A 91 -0.74 14.52 7.44
C LEU A 91 -2.23 14.68 7.77
N ARG A 92 -3.05 13.66 7.55
CA ARG A 92 -4.48 13.65 7.95
C ARG A 92 -4.62 13.62 9.46
N ASN A 93 -3.91 12.70 10.13
CA ASN A 93 -3.93 12.58 11.59
C ASN A 93 -3.43 13.83 12.32
N LEU A 94 -2.47 14.57 11.73
CA LEU A 94 -2.05 15.87 12.23
C LEU A 94 -3.17 16.92 12.12
N ARG A 95 -3.85 16.98 10.97
CA ARG A 95 -4.90 17.97 10.72
C ARG A 95 -6.15 17.75 11.55
N SER A 96 -6.50 16.49 11.84
CA SER A 96 -7.63 16.16 12.72
C SER A 96 -7.37 16.47 14.19
N GLY A 97 -6.16 16.89 14.57
CA GLY A 97 -5.81 17.17 15.97
C GLY A 97 -5.84 15.93 16.86
N THR A 98 -5.93 14.75 16.26
CA THR A 98 -6.02 13.45 16.96
C THR A 98 -4.77 13.11 17.76
N ALA A 99 -3.63 13.75 17.46
CA ALA A 99 -2.37 13.59 18.19
C ALA A 99 -1.36 14.68 17.80
N ALA A 100 -0.56 15.16 18.76
CA ALA A 100 0.68 15.87 18.45
C ALA A 100 1.71 14.90 17.85
N PRO A 101 2.54 15.33 16.88
CA PRO A 101 3.64 14.51 16.37
C PRO A 101 4.60 14.12 17.50
N GLY A 102 5.05 12.86 17.51
CA GLY A 102 5.94 12.31 18.55
C GLY A 102 5.19 11.57 19.67
N GLU A 103 4.50 12.29 20.55
CA GLU A 103 3.97 11.70 21.81
C GLU A 103 2.80 10.72 21.58
N HIS A 104 1.97 10.95 20.55
CA HIS A 104 0.80 10.12 20.23
C HIS A 104 0.74 9.67 18.77
N LEU A 105 1.42 10.39 17.87
CA LEU A 105 1.48 10.08 16.44
C LEU A 105 2.80 9.36 16.10
N THR A 106 2.83 8.05 16.33
CA THR A 106 3.96 7.19 15.99
C THR A 106 3.71 6.47 14.66
N THR A 107 4.75 5.84 14.10
CA THR A 107 4.60 4.93 12.94
C THR A 107 3.52 3.89 13.19
N GLU A 108 3.49 3.29 14.38
CA GLU A 108 2.49 2.27 14.72
C GLU A 108 1.07 2.84 14.73
N THR A 109 0.87 4.05 15.29
CA THR A 109 -0.45 4.68 15.31
C THR A 109 -0.95 4.99 13.90
N VAL A 110 -0.07 5.48 13.02
CA VAL A 110 -0.40 5.75 11.61
C VAL A 110 -0.73 4.45 10.87
N MET A 111 0.03 3.39 11.09
CA MET A 111 -0.25 2.09 10.48
C MET A 111 -1.60 1.50 10.93
N ARG A 112 -1.95 1.63 12.21
CA ARG A 112 -3.27 1.23 12.71
C ARG A 112 -4.41 2.07 12.12
N SER A 113 -4.15 3.34 11.83
CA SER A 113 -5.13 4.20 11.13
C SER A 113 -5.33 3.74 9.69
N LEU A 114 -4.23 3.48 8.98
CA LEU A 114 -4.26 2.98 7.60
C LEU A 114 -5.11 1.73 7.45
N ASP A 115 -5.08 0.80 8.41
CA ASP A 115 -5.91 -0.43 8.38
C ASP A 115 -7.42 -0.17 8.30
N ARG A 116 -7.87 1.02 8.71
CA ARG A 116 -9.26 1.45 8.71
C ARG A 116 -9.61 2.37 7.54
N VAL A 117 -8.61 2.81 6.77
CA VAL A 117 -8.78 3.75 5.67
C VAL A 117 -8.83 3.02 4.33
N ASP A 118 -9.83 3.37 3.54
CA ASP A 118 -9.98 2.89 2.18
C ASP A 118 -9.06 3.68 1.23
N HIS A 119 -7.92 3.11 0.87
CA HIS A 119 -7.17 3.54 -0.31
C HIS A 119 -7.69 2.81 -1.57
N PRO A 120 -7.74 3.47 -2.74
CA PRO A 120 -7.02 4.68 -3.12
C PRO A 120 -7.90 5.93 -3.14
N GLU A 121 -8.74 6.21 -2.12
CA GLU A 121 -9.28 7.57 -1.95
C GLU A 121 -8.14 8.53 -1.57
N ARG A 122 -7.31 8.79 -2.58
CA ARG A 122 -6.30 9.84 -2.63
C ARG A 122 -7.13 11.09 -2.48
N GLY A 123 -6.88 11.83 -1.40
CA GLY A 123 -7.52 13.12 -1.19
C GLY A 123 -7.24 14.08 -2.37
N PRO A 124 -7.58 15.36 -2.21
CA PRO A 124 -7.26 16.38 -3.23
C PRO A 124 -5.83 16.24 -3.76
N LEU A 125 -5.59 16.49 -5.05
CA LEU A 125 -4.26 16.36 -5.69
C LEU A 125 -3.15 17.10 -4.91
N ALA A 126 -3.49 18.22 -4.28
CA ALA A 126 -2.60 18.98 -3.42
C ALA A 126 -2.12 18.18 -2.19
N GLU A 127 -2.97 17.36 -1.58
CA GLU A 127 -2.58 16.50 -0.46
C GLU A 127 -1.65 15.38 -0.91
N VAL A 128 -1.90 14.82 -2.10
CA VAL A 128 -1.03 13.80 -2.69
C VAL A 128 0.36 14.39 -2.96
N ALA A 129 0.43 15.58 -3.56
CA ALA A 129 1.68 16.27 -3.83
C ALA A 129 2.45 16.59 -2.54
N LEU A 130 1.75 17.08 -1.51
CA LEU A 130 2.36 17.35 -0.21
C LEU A 130 2.91 16.08 0.46
N ALA A 131 2.16 14.97 0.39
CA ALA A 131 2.60 13.69 0.91
C ALA A 131 3.79 13.11 0.14
N GLN A 132 3.81 13.26 -1.18
CA GLN A 132 4.97 12.89 -2.02
C GLN A 132 6.20 13.72 -1.65
N GLN A 133 6.02 15.03 -1.43
CA GLN A 133 7.10 15.91 -1.03
C GLN A 133 7.66 15.54 0.34
N LEU A 134 6.79 15.31 1.33
CA LEU A 134 7.22 14.83 2.65
C LEU A 134 7.96 13.49 2.53
N ALA A 135 7.43 12.56 1.73
CA ALA A 135 8.09 11.29 1.51
C ALA A 135 9.48 11.45 0.88
N ALA A 136 9.63 12.33 -0.12
CA ALA A 136 10.89 12.59 -0.78
C ALA A 136 11.93 13.24 0.14
N VAL A 137 11.55 14.27 0.90
CA VAL A 137 12.45 14.95 1.86
C VAL A 137 12.96 14.01 2.94
N CYS A 138 12.15 13.01 3.31
CA CYS A 138 12.48 12.00 4.31
C CYS A 138 13.05 10.71 3.72
N GLU A 139 13.49 10.71 2.45
CA GLU A 139 14.08 9.54 1.77
C GLU A 139 13.17 8.29 1.83
N HIS A 140 11.86 8.51 1.81
CA HIS A 140 10.82 7.49 1.94
C HIS A 140 10.82 6.71 3.27
N ARG A 141 11.56 7.17 4.28
CA ARG A 141 11.63 6.54 5.61
C ARG A 141 10.52 7.04 6.54
N GLN A 142 9.68 6.12 7.01
CA GLN A 142 8.49 6.42 7.83
C GLN A 142 8.83 7.11 9.16
N ASP A 143 9.85 6.62 9.85
CA ASP A 143 10.39 7.20 11.09
C ASP A 143 10.91 8.63 10.86
N ALA A 144 11.58 8.86 9.73
CA ALA A 144 12.08 10.18 9.37
C ALA A 144 10.94 11.17 9.08
N MET A 145 9.81 10.73 8.51
CA MET A 145 8.63 11.58 8.28
C MET A 145 7.98 12.03 9.60
N VAL A 146 7.82 11.11 10.56
CA VAL A 146 7.29 11.42 11.90
C VAL A 146 8.21 12.45 12.58
N ARG A 147 9.52 12.17 12.59
CA ARG A 147 10.52 13.05 13.21
C ARG A 147 10.62 14.41 12.53
N TYR A 148 10.48 14.46 11.20
CA TYR A 148 10.47 15.72 10.45
C TYR A 148 9.31 16.60 10.89
N LEU A 149 8.10 16.03 10.99
CA LEU A 149 6.91 16.78 11.38
C LEU A 149 6.92 17.17 12.87
N GLU A 150 7.58 16.40 13.73
CA GLU A 150 7.84 16.77 15.12
C GLU A 150 8.75 18.01 15.23
N LEU A 151 9.82 18.07 14.44
CA LEU A 151 10.82 19.13 14.52
C LEU A 151 10.43 20.41 13.76
N TYR A 152 9.77 20.28 12.61
CA TYR A 152 9.55 21.39 11.68
C TYR A 152 8.07 21.69 11.41
N GLY A 153 7.17 20.81 11.84
CA GLY A 153 5.75 20.88 11.52
C GLY A 153 5.46 20.85 10.01
N THR A 154 4.20 21.02 9.64
CA THR A 154 3.78 21.16 8.24
C THR A 154 4.29 22.44 7.56
N PRO A 155 4.53 23.59 8.24
CA PRO A 155 5.12 24.77 7.60
C PRO A 155 6.54 24.54 7.07
N GLY A 156 7.30 23.63 7.70
CA GLY A 156 8.63 23.23 7.22
C GLY A 156 8.63 22.70 5.78
N LEU A 157 7.54 22.05 5.35
CA LEU A 157 7.40 21.52 3.99
C LEU A 157 7.29 22.64 2.94
N ALA A 158 6.61 23.76 3.26
CA ALA A 158 6.54 24.90 2.34
C ALA A 158 7.94 25.49 2.08
N SER A 159 8.76 25.58 3.12
CA SER A 159 10.15 26.07 3.06
C SER A 159 11.09 25.12 2.30
N ALA A 160 10.87 23.81 2.41
CA ALA A 160 11.61 22.80 1.64
C ALA A 160 11.22 22.80 0.15
N GLY A 161 9.95 23.11 -0.15
CA GLY A 161 9.41 23.19 -1.51
C GLY A 161 10.06 24.31 -2.35
N VAL A 162 10.46 25.42 -1.73
CA VAL A 162 11.16 26.52 -2.42
C VAL A 162 12.57 26.11 -2.88
N ARG A 163 13.26 25.23 -2.14
CA ARG A 163 14.57 24.70 -2.55
C ARG A 163 14.45 23.59 -3.61
N GLY A 164 13.38 22.81 -3.57
CA GLY A 164 13.08 21.79 -4.58
C GLY A 164 12.56 22.35 -5.91
N ALA A 165 11.74 23.41 -5.88
CA ALA A 165 11.22 24.05 -7.09
C ALA A 165 12.31 24.68 -7.98
N LEU A 166 13.44 25.10 -7.39
CA LEU A 166 14.64 25.54 -8.12
C LEU A 166 15.42 24.38 -8.78
N ALA A 167 15.09 23.12 -8.49
CA ALA A 167 15.74 21.93 -9.05
C ALA A 167 14.85 21.16 -10.04
N ILE A 168 13.57 21.51 -10.19
CA ILE A 168 12.60 20.76 -11.02
C ILE A 168 12.49 21.33 -12.45
N ASP A 169 13.20 22.40 -12.79
CA ASP A 169 13.20 22.99 -14.14
C ASP A 169 14.39 22.56 -15.02
N ALA A 170 14.75 21.28 -14.96
CA ALA A 170 15.67 20.66 -15.91
C ALA A 170 15.38 19.17 -16.07
N SER A 171 14.53 18.85 -17.04
CA SER A 171 14.25 17.52 -17.64
C SER A 171 12.88 16.93 -17.30
N ALA A 172 11.95 17.24 -18.20
CA ALA A 172 10.71 16.52 -18.38
C ALA A 172 10.93 15.02 -18.69
N VAL A 173 9.96 14.22 -18.25
CA VAL A 173 9.72 12.81 -18.55
C VAL A 173 10.78 11.84 -18.02
N VAL A 174 10.60 11.40 -16.78
CA VAL A 174 11.19 10.16 -16.28
C VAL A 174 10.05 9.18 -16.00
N VAL A 175 9.97 8.16 -16.85
CA VAL A 175 9.32 6.88 -16.55
C VAL A 175 9.91 6.38 -15.24
N ASP A 176 9.09 6.22 -14.20
CA ASP A 176 9.46 5.67 -12.89
C ASP A 176 10.31 4.39 -13.03
N PRO A 177 11.64 4.46 -12.86
CA PRO A 177 12.53 3.32 -13.01
C PRO A 177 13.06 2.96 -11.62
N GLY A 178 12.20 2.42 -10.78
CA GLY A 178 12.61 1.80 -9.53
C GLY A 178 11.95 2.42 -8.31
N ALA A 179 11.03 1.63 -7.76
CA ALA A 179 10.68 1.63 -6.35
C ALA A 179 11.84 2.10 -5.47
N GLY A 180 11.72 3.31 -4.91
CA GLY A 180 12.38 3.65 -3.64
C GLY A 180 12.02 2.58 -2.61
N PRO A 181 12.81 2.41 -1.52
CA PRO A 181 12.69 1.26 -0.63
C PRO A 181 11.24 1.07 -0.18
N GLU A 182 10.55 0.10 -0.79
CA GLU A 182 9.18 -0.22 -0.46
C GLU A 182 9.21 -0.80 0.95
N THR A 183 8.69 -0.04 1.90
CA THR A 183 8.47 -0.57 3.24
C THR A 183 7.34 -1.59 3.12
N THR A 184 7.74 -2.84 2.93
CA THR A 184 6.85 -3.98 2.85
C THR A 184 6.37 -4.27 4.26
N VAL A 185 5.27 -3.64 4.66
CA VAL A 185 4.55 -4.08 5.86
C VAL A 185 3.74 -5.32 5.47
N THR A 186 4.02 -6.43 6.14
CA THR A 186 3.20 -7.63 6.03
C THR A 186 2.13 -7.56 7.09
N VAL A 187 0.93 -7.10 6.71
CA VAL A 187 -0.26 -7.39 7.51
C VAL A 187 -0.59 -8.87 7.28
N ALA A 188 0.03 -9.74 8.08
CA ALA A 188 -0.35 -11.13 8.15
C ALA A 188 -1.56 -11.24 9.08
N THR A 189 -2.65 -11.83 8.60
CA THR A 189 -3.73 -12.28 9.47
C THR A 189 -4.08 -13.71 9.06
N GLY A 190 -4.11 -14.60 10.04
CA GLY A 190 -4.64 -15.96 9.91
C GLY A 190 -6.15 -16.00 9.83
#